data_AF-A0A1B8AKH0-F1
#
_entry.id   AF-A0A1B8AKH0-F1
#
_cell.length_a   1.000
_cell.length_b   1.000
_cell.length_c   1.000
_cell.angle_alpha   90.00
_cell.angle_beta   90.00
_cell.angle_gamma   90.00
#
_symmetry.space_group_name_H-M   'P 1'
#
loop_
_entity.id
_entity.type
_entity.pdbx_description
1 polymer ?
#
loop_
_entity_poly.entity_id
_entity_poly.type
_entity_poly.pdbx_seq_one_letter_code
_entity_poly.pdbx_strand_id
1 'polypeptide(L)'
;MFGAFRITNPLSGGLLWKVPWRLSKFQKRRHRLRLRAVDDVVATVDAALAKKGQTLEALDRWKAEMPTEAEMLPRDKYTMFDRKAKRYRKGIHKLPKWTRVSQRVNPPGY
;
A
#
# COMPACT_ATOMS: atom_id res chain seq x y z
N MET A 1 -27.16 -25.31 -39.13
CA MET A 1 -26.29 -26.38 -38.59
C MET A 1 -24.89 -25.79 -38.47
N PHE A 2 -24.40 -25.54 -37.25
CA PHE A 2 -23.07 -24.94 -37.03
C PHE A 2 -21.99 -26.00 -37.29
N GLY A 3 -21.10 -25.74 -38.26
CA GLY A 3 -20.02 -26.66 -38.69
C GLY A 3 -18.87 -26.82 -37.67
N ALA A 4 -17.92 -27.71 -37.99
CA ALA A 4 -16.83 -28.22 -37.14
C ALA A 4 -15.82 -27.20 -36.59
N PHE A 5 -16.03 -25.90 -36.81
CA PHE A 5 -15.20 -24.83 -36.29
C PHE A 5 -16.04 -23.92 -35.39
N ARG A 6 -16.18 -24.33 -34.12
CA ARG A 6 -16.65 -23.39 -33.08
C ARG A 6 -15.55 -22.35 -32.88
N ILE A 7 -15.82 -21.08 -33.23
CA ILE A 7 -14.98 -19.95 -32.83
C ILE A 7 -14.97 -19.95 -31.30
N THR A 8 -13.93 -20.51 -30.69
CA THR A 8 -13.72 -20.38 -29.25
C THR A 8 -13.39 -18.92 -29.01
N ASN A 9 -14.14 -18.29 -28.10
CA ASN A 9 -13.86 -16.92 -27.69
C ASN A 9 -12.38 -16.88 -27.23
N PRO A 10 -11.49 -16.06 -27.81
CA PRO A 10 -10.12 -15.99 -27.33
C PRO A 10 -10.18 -15.67 -25.85
N LEU A 11 -9.60 -16.57 -25.03
CA LEU A 11 -9.44 -16.34 -23.60
C LEU A 11 -8.60 -15.08 -23.45
N SER A 12 -9.27 -13.93 -23.34
CA SER A 12 -8.67 -12.62 -23.10
C SER A 12 -8.22 -12.56 -21.63
N GLY A 13 -7.33 -13.48 -21.27
CA GLY A 13 -6.99 -13.86 -19.89
C GLY A 13 -6.31 -15.24 -19.77
N GLY A 14 -5.54 -15.69 -20.77
CA GLY A 14 -4.88 -17.02 -20.75
C GLY A 14 -3.72 -17.14 -19.75
N LEU A 15 -3.11 -16.03 -19.33
CA LEU A 15 -2.04 -16.03 -18.33
C LEU A 15 -2.59 -15.87 -16.91
N LEU A 16 -2.44 -16.92 -16.09
CA LEU A 16 -2.91 -16.92 -14.71
C LEU A 16 -1.93 -16.21 -13.76
N TRP A 17 -2.24 -14.95 -13.44
CA TRP A 17 -1.58 -14.23 -12.35
C TRP A 17 -2.26 -14.55 -11.01
N LYS A 18 -1.80 -15.62 -10.33
CA LYS A 18 -2.38 -16.09 -9.06
C LYS A 18 -2.05 -15.17 -7.87
N VAL A 19 -2.68 -13.99 -7.84
CA VAL A 19 -2.57 -13.02 -6.76
C VAL A 19 -3.91 -12.92 -6.02
N PRO A 20 -3.98 -13.30 -4.72
CA PRO A 20 -5.25 -13.28 -3.97
C PRO A 20 -5.76 -11.84 -3.82
N TRP A 21 -7.07 -11.69 -3.59
CA TRP A 21 -7.67 -10.36 -3.39
C TRP A 21 -7.37 -9.75 -2.01
N ARG A 22 -7.01 -10.58 -1.02
CA ARG A 22 -6.70 -10.18 0.37
C ARG A 22 -5.31 -10.62 0.82
N LEU A 23 -4.74 -9.89 1.77
CA LEU A 23 -3.51 -10.28 2.47
C LEU A 23 -3.77 -11.38 3.50
N SER A 24 -2.81 -12.28 3.68
CA SER A 24 -2.79 -13.24 4.79
C SER A 24 -2.43 -12.59 6.13
N LYS A 25 -2.74 -13.24 7.25
CA LYS A 25 -2.39 -12.75 8.61
C LYS A 25 -0.88 -12.46 8.76
N PHE A 26 -0.04 -13.29 8.15
CA PHE A 26 1.41 -13.15 8.18
C PHE A 26 1.90 -11.97 7.34
N GLN A 27 1.28 -11.73 6.19
CA GLN A 27 1.60 -10.56 5.37
C GLN A 27 1.17 -9.27 6.09
N LYS A 28 0.00 -9.26 6.73
CA LYS A 28 -0.46 -8.12 7.55
C LYS A 28 0.50 -7.83 8.71
N ARG A 29 0.95 -8.85 9.45
CA ARG A 29 1.98 -8.69 10.51
C ARG A 29 3.27 -8.07 9.96
N ARG A 30 3.82 -8.62 8.87
CA ARG A 30 5.05 -8.10 8.24
C ARG A 30 4.86 -6.67 7.72
N HIS A 31 3.68 -6.33 7.23
CA HIS A 31 3.40 -4.97 6.79
C HIS A 31 3.39 -3.97 7.95
N ARG A 32 2.74 -4.31 9.07
CA ARG A 32 2.78 -3.48 10.30
C ARG A 32 4.19 -3.28 10.83
N LEU A 33 5.03 -4.32 10.75
CA LEU A 33 6.45 -4.20 11.13
C LEU A 33 7.21 -3.23 10.21
N ARG A 34 6.96 -3.26 8.90
CA ARG A 34 7.58 -2.31 7.96
C ARG A 34 7.14 -0.87 8.20
N LEU A 35 5.85 -0.65 8.47
CA LEU A 35 5.35 0.69 8.78
C LEU A 35 6.04 1.24 10.05
N ARG A 36 6.07 0.46 11.13
CA ARG A 36 6.78 0.83 12.36
C ARG A 36 8.28 1.06 12.17
N ALA A 37 8.95 0.21 11.40
CA ALA A 37 10.38 0.39 11.12
C ALA A 37 10.67 1.71 10.39
N VAL A 38 9.78 2.15 9.49
CA VAL A 38 9.92 3.48 8.86
C VAL A 38 9.66 4.60 9.86
N ASP A 39 8.71 4.44 10.79
CA ASP A 39 8.46 5.40 11.86
C ASP A 39 9.70 5.57 12.76
N ASP A 40 10.32 4.45 13.16
CA ASP A 40 11.52 4.42 13.99
C ASP A 40 12.70 5.14 13.31
N VAL A 41 12.85 4.97 11.99
CA VAL A 41 13.89 5.67 11.21
C VAL A 41 13.65 7.18 11.23
N VAL A 42 12.41 7.62 10.97
CA VAL A 42 12.07 9.05 10.97
C VAL A 42 12.29 9.65 12.37
N ALA A 43 11.86 8.97 13.43
CA ALA A 43 12.05 9.42 14.80
C ALA A 43 13.54 9.50 15.18
N THR A 44 14.36 8.55 14.73
CA THR A 44 15.81 8.55 14.99
C THR A 44 16.51 9.72 14.31
N VAL A 45 16.19 9.96 13.03
CA VAL A 45 16.77 11.07 12.26
C VAL A 45 16.35 12.41 12.87
N ASP A 46 15.08 12.54 13.25
CA ASP A 46 14.56 13.74 13.90
C ASP A 46 15.27 14.06 15.21
N ALA A 47 15.38 13.08 16.11
CA ALA A 47 16.05 13.26 17.39
C ALA A 47 17.54 13.61 17.22
N ALA A 48 18.19 13.08 16.19
CA ALA A 48 19.58 13.39 15.89
C ALA A 48 19.76 14.82 15.34
N LEU A 49 18.84 15.29 14.51
CA LEU A 49 18.86 16.65 13.95
C LEU A 49 18.51 17.70 15.02
N ALA A 50 17.52 17.43 15.87
CA ALA A 50 17.15 18.29 16.98
C ALA A 50 18.32 18.57 17.94
N LYS A 51 19.12 17.54 18.25
CA LYS A 51 20.35 17.69 19.07
C LYS A 51 21.41 18.61 18.44
N LYS A 52 21.42 18.72 17.11
CA LYS A 52 22.33 19.60 16.36
C LYS A 52 21.73 20.98 16.09
N GLY A 53 20.47 21.23 16.48
CA GLY A 53 19.75 22.45 16.16
C GLY A 53 19.46 22.63 14.66
N GLN A 54 19.38 21.53 13.91
CA GLN A 54 19.10 21.54 12.47
C GLN A 54 17.69 21.00 12.19
N THR A 55 17.06 21.49 11.13
CA THR A 55 15.77 21.01 10.64
C THR A 55 15.85 20.58 9.18
N LEU A 56 14.92 19.73 8.76
CA LEU A 56 14.83 19.23 7.39
C LEU A 56 13.38 19.30 6.93
N GLU A 57 13.11 20.10 5.90
CA GLU A 57 11.75 20.32 5.37
C GLU A 57 11.04 19.00 5.01
N ALA A 58 11.77 18.03 4.44
CA ALA A 58 11.21 16.72 4.09
C ALA A 58 10.70 15.96 5.33
N LEU A 59 11.35 16.14 6.48
CA LEU A 59 10.99 15.50 7.73
C LEU A 59 9.79 16.21 8.39
N ASP A 60 9.76 17.54 8.32
CA ASP A 60 8.62 18.34 8.78
C ASP A 60 7.36 18.03 7.98
N ARG A 61 7.47 17.98 6.64
CA ARG A 61 6.37 17.55 5.77
C ARG A 61 5.92 16.13 6.06
N TRP A 62 6.86 15.20 6.26
CA TRP A 62 6.53 13.82 6.59
C TRP A 62 5.71 13.75 7.88
N LYS A 63 6.12 14.44 8.94
CA LYS A 63 5.38 14.48 10.21
C LYS A 63 4.01 15.13 10.10
N ALA A 64 3.87 16.15 9.26
CA ALA A 64 2.61 16.85 9.07
C ALA A 64 1.58 16.00 8.30
N GLU A 65 2.02 15.27 7.27
CA GLU A 65 1.14 14.59 6.32
C GLU A 65 0.99 13.08 6.58
N MET A 66 2.01 12.41 7.11
CA MET A 66 2.06 10.94 7.20
C MET A 66 1.76 10.44 8.63
N PRO A 67 0.67 9.69 8.84
CA PRO A 67 0.33 9.14 10.15
C PRO A 67 1.28 7.99 10.55
N THR A 68 1.47 7.78 11.85
CA THR A 68 2.24 6.64 12.37
C THR A 68 1.46 5.32 12.21
N GLU A 69 2.14 4.16 12.33
CA GLU A 69 1.45 2.87 12.27
C GLU A 69 0.35 2.75 13.34
N ALA A 70 0.52 3.37 14.51
CA ALA A 70 -0.47 3.33 15.59
C ALA A 70 -1.74 4.13 15.24
N GLU A 71 -1.58 5.29 14.62
CA GLU A 71 -2.69 6.19 14.21
C GLU A 71 -3.47 5.66 12.99
N MET A 72 -2.82 4.87 12.13
CA MET A 72 -3.44 4.36 10.92
C MET A 72 -4.60 3.39 11.19
N LEU A 73 -5.72 3.60 10.50
CA LEU A 73 -6.84 2.65 10.49
C LEU A 73 -6.43 1.33 9.80
N PRO A 74 -6.96 0.17 10.24
CA PRO A 74 -6.71 -1.11 9.59
C PRO A 74 -7.06 -1.12 8.08
N ARG A 75 -8.06 -0.32 7.69
CA ARG A 75 -8.48 -0.17 6.29
C ARG A 75 -7.34 0.42 5.46
N ASP A 76 -6.70 1.48 5.92
CA ASP A 76 -5.62 2.16 5.19
C ASP A 76 -4.29 1.41 5.26
N LYS A 77 -4.06 0.62 6.31
CA LYS A 77 -2.92 -0.31 6.37
C LYS A 77 -2.97 -1.36 5.27
N TYR A 78 -4.13 -1.93 4.98
CA TYR A 78 -4.20 -3.13 4.13
C TYR A 78 -4.79 -2.86 2.75
N THR A 79 -5.38 -1.69 2.53
CA THR A 79 -6.00 -1.31 1.28
C THR A 79 -5.66 0.12 0.89
N MET A 80 -5.55 0.35 -0.41
CA MET A 80 -5.32 1.65 -1.02
C MET A 80 -6.51 2.05 -1.88
N PHE A 81 -6.61 3.35 -2.18
CA PHE A 81 -7.55 3.85 -3.16
C PHE A 81 -7.25 3.34 -4.57
N ASP A 82 -8.27 2.91 -5.31
CA ASP A 82 -8.20 2.60 -6.74
C ASP A 82 -9.49 3.05 -7.42
N ARG A 83 -9.41 4.11 -8.25
CA ARG A 83 -10.54 4.68 -8.98
C ARG A 83 -11.30 3.66 -9.83
N LYS A 84 -10.61 2.62 -10.33
CA LYS A 84 -11.19 1.62 -11.24
C LYS A 84 -11.79 0.42 -10.49
N ALA A 85 -11.51 0.28 -9.19
CA ALA A 85 -12.02 -0.83 -8.40
C ALA A 85 -13.45 -0.58 -7.94
N LYS A 86 -14.27 -1.63 -7.90
CA LYS A 86 -15.60 -1.57 -7.26
C LYS A 86 -15.41 -1.17 -5.80
N ARG A 87 -16.12 -0.12 -5.35
CA ARG A 87 -15.99 0.50 -4.01
C ARG A 87 -14.66 1.24 -3.77
N TYR A 88 -13.94 1.60 -4.83
CA TYR A 88 -12.76 2.46 -4.78
C TYR A 88 -11.58 1.96 -3.92
N ARG A 89 -11.51 0.66 -3.64
CA ARG A 89 -10.46 0.07 -2.79
C ARG A 89 -9.79 -1.14 -3.44
N LYS A 90 -8.48 -1.23 -3.26
CA LYS A 90 -7.61 -2.32 -3.73
C LYS A 90 -6.69 -2.76 -2.60
N GLY A 91 -6.37 -4.05 -2.51
CA GLY A 91 -5.37 -4.53 -1.54
C GLY A 91 -3.99 -3.93 -1.82
N ILE A 92 -3.31 -3.43 -0.78
CA ILE A 92 -2.00 -2.77 -0.92
C ILE A 92 -0.93 -3.67 -1.53
N HIS A 93 -1.04 -4.99 -1.36
CA HIS A 93 -0.12 -5.97 -1.93
C HIS A 93 -0.19 -6.09 -3.45
N LYS A 94 -1.18 -5.44 -4.08
CA LYS A 94 -1.28 -5.31 -5.54
C LYS A 94 -0.54 -4.09 -6.10
N LEU A 95 -0.01 -3.21 -5.23
CA LEU A 95 0.84 -2.10 -5.65
C LEU A 95 2.23 -2.62 -6.07
N PRO A 96 2.77 -2.20 -7.22
CA PRO A 96 4.13 -2.53 -7.61
C PRO A 96 5.12 -2.13 -6.51
N LYS A 97 5.94 -3.10 -6.07
CA LYS A 97 6.98 -2.89 -5.05
C LYS A 97 6.44 -2.34 -3.70
N TRP A 98 5.20 -2.68 -3.34
CA TRP A 98 4.53 -2.24 -2.10
C TRP A 98 5.31 -2.51 -0.79
N THR A 99 6.29 -3.41 -0.80
CA THR A 99 7.14 -3.66 0.37
C THR A 99 8.20 -2.59 0.60
N ARG A 100 8.49 -1.77 -0.40
CA ARG A 100 9.52 -0.70 -0.38
C ARG A 100 8.93 0.70 -0.54
N VAL A 101 7.71 0.80 -1.07
CA VAL A 101 6.99 2.07 -1.22
C VAL A 101 6.18 2.35 0.04
N SER A 102 6.26 3.58 0.53
CA SER A 102 5.45 4.06 1.66
C SER A 102 4.13 4.65 1.15
N GLN A 103 3.03 3.92 1.34
CA GLN A 103 1.67 4.39 1.07
C GLN A 103 0.86 4.35 2.37
N ARG A 104 0.43 5.52 2.85
CA ARG A 104 -0.29 5.65 4.15
C ARG A 104 -1.60 6.41 4.06
N VAL A 105 -1.64 7.46 3.23
CA VAL A 105 -2.80 8.35 3.08
C VAL A 105 -3.58 7.98 1.82
N ASN A 106 -4.91 7.98 1.92
CA ASN A 106 -5.84 7.83 0.80
C ASN A 106 -6.73 9.08 0.70
N PRO A 107 -7.33 9.38 -0.47
CA PRO A 107 -8.22 10.53 -0.60
C PRO A 107 -9.39 10.50 0.39
N PRO A 108 -9.78 11.64 0.97
CA PRO A 108 -10.87 11.70 1.95
C PRO A 108 -12.19 11.24 1.34
N GLY A 109 -12.98 10.49 2.10
CA GLY A 109 -14.28 9.94 1.66
C GLY A 109 -14.23 8.58 0.96
N TYR A 110 -13.03 8.00 0.73
CA TYR A 110 -12.86 6.72 0.05
C TYR A 110 -12.24 5.61 0.92
#